data_AF-A0A1H9SM48-F1
#
_entry.id   AF-A0A1H9SM48-F1
#
_cell.length_a   1.000
_cell.length_b   1.000
_cell.length_c   1.000
_cell.angle_alpha   90.00
_cell.angle_beta   90.00
_cell.angle_gamma   90.00
#
_symmetry.space_group_name_H-M   'P 1'
#
loop_
_entity.id
_entity.type
_entity.pdbx_description
1 polymer ?
#
loop_
_entity_poly.entity_id
_entity_poly.type
_entity_poly.pdbx_seq_one_letter_code
_entity_poly.pdbx_strand_id
1 'polypeptide(L)' 'MELDVIYKRVVGLDVHQPQITAGALIEKSDGSMRTEQRQFGAFKKDRRALAHWVTQLQRAFIILCQPKTLTRFSC' A
#
# COMPACT_ATOMS: atom_id res chain seq x y z
N MET A 1 -26.64 2.14 -0.34
CA MET A 1 -25.46 2.17 -1.23
C MET A 1 -24.56 1.04 -0.77
N GLU A 2 -24.52 -0.05 -1.52
CA GLU A 2 -23.59 -1.16 -1.23
C GLU A 2 -22.29 -0.90 -1.99
N LEU A 3 -21.17 -0.91 -1.28
CA LEU A 3 -19.84 -0.75 -1.85
C LEU A 3 -19.29 -2.16 -2.13
N ASP A 4 -19.28 -2.55 -3.40
CA ASP A 4 -18.67 -3.82 -3.81
C ASP A 4 -17.14 -3.75 -3.70
N VAL A 5 -16.55 -4.74 -3.01
CA VAL A 5 -15.10 -4.86 -2.90
C VAL A 5 -14.55 -5.40 -4.22
N ILE A 6 -13.99 -4.51 -5.04
CA ILE A 6 -13.44 -4.85 -6.36
C ILE A 6 -12.09 -5.59 -6.22
N TYR A 7 -11.33 -5.33 -5.15
CA TYR A 7 -10.00 -5.89 -4.94
C TYR A 7 -9.82 -6.44 -3.53
N LYS A 8 -9.57 -7.74 -3.44
CA LYS A 8 -9.30 -8.45 -2.17
C LYS A 8 -7.94 -8.11 -1.55
N ARG A 9 -7.02 -7.52 -2.33
CA ARG A 9 -5.65 -7.22 -1.91
C ARG A 9 -5.15 -5.93 -2.56
N VAL A 10 -4.79 -4.95 -1.73
CA VAL A 10 -4.36 -3.62 -2.19
C VAL A 10 -3.14 -3.12 -1.40
N VAL A 11 -2.30 -2.32 -2.04
CA VAL A 11 -1.18 -1.61 -1.40
C VAL A 11 -1.31 -0.11 -1.67
N GLY A 12 -1.46 0.70 -0.63
CA GLY A 12 -1.35 2.15 -0.71
C GLY A 12 0.07 2.61 -0.45
N LEU A 13 0.58 3.56 -1.24
CA LEU A 13 1.85 4.23 -1.02
C LEU A 13 1.62 5.73 -0.78
N ASP A 14 2.10 6.21 0.34
CA ASP A 14 2.31 7.64 0.60
C ASP A 14 3.80 7.92 0.33
N VAL A 15 4.08 8.66 -0.74
CA VAL A 15 5.44 8.99 -1.14
C VAL A 15 5.71 10.46 -0.82
N HIS A 16 6.48 10.69 0.23
CA HIS A 16 7.05 11.98 0.58
C HIS A 16 8.56 11.90 0.39
N GLN A 17 9.24 12.96 -0.06
CA GLN A 17 10.70 12.98 0.07
C GLN A 17 11.01 13.45 1.49
N PRO A 18 11.72 12.68 2.33
CA PRO A 18 12.65 11.59 1.99
C PRO A 18 12.18 10.14 2.31
N GLN A 19 10.89 9.89 2.52
CA GLN A 19 10.35 8.63 3.06
C GLN A 19 9.08 8.14 2.32
N ILE A 20 9.02 6.84 2.04
CA ILE A 20 7.79 6.17 1.61
C ILE A 20 7.13 5.49 2.81
N THR A 21 5.82 5.66 2.96
CA THR A 21 5.00 4.81 3.82
C THR A 21 4.12 3.92 2.95
N ALA A 22 4.25 2.61 3.11
CA ALA A 22 3.45 1.63 2.40
C ALA A 22 2.49 0.93 3.36
N GLY A 23 1.22 0.86 2.99
CA GLY A 23 0.18 0.11 3.72
C GLY A 23 -0.44 -0.94 2.81
N ALA A 24 -0.54 -2.18 3.27
CA ALA A 24 -1.21 -3.27 2.57
C ALA A 24 -2.47 -3.68 3.32
N LEU A 25 -3.56 -3.89 2.58
CA LEU A 25 -4.81 -4.46 3.08
C LEU A 25 -5.09 -5.74 2.29
N ILE A 26 -5.20 -6.86 3.01
CA ILE A 26 -5.24 -8.20 2.44
C ILE A 26 -6.40 -8.98 3.05
N GLU A 27 -7.37 -9.35 2.23
CA GLU A 27 -8.36 -10.36 2.56
C GLU A 27 -7.72 -11.75 2.45
N LYS A 28 -7.82 -12.53 3.53
CA LYS A 28 -7.40 -13.93 3.57
C LYS A 28 -8.51 -14.84 3.04
N SER A 29 -8.17 -16.10 2.79
CA SER A 29 -9.12 -17.11 2.30
C SER A 29 -10.28 -17.41 3.27
N ASP A 30 -10.10 -17.11 4.57
CA ASP A 30 -11.12 -17.24 5.61
C ASP A 30 -12.03 -15.99 5.72
N GLY A 31 -11.85 -15.00 4.84
CA GLY A 31 -12.58 -13.73 4.87
C GLY A 31 -12.06 -12.73 5.91
N SER A 32 -11.04 -13.08 6.71
CA SER A 32 -10.42 -12.15 7.64
C SER A 32 -9.53 -11.14 6.93
N MET A 33 -9.51 -9.90 7.42
CA MET A 33 -8.65 -8.83 6.92
C MET A 33 -7.32 -8.80 7.68
N ARG A 34 -6.23 -8.66 6.94
CA ARG A 34 -4.88 -8.39 7.46
C ARG A 34 -4.39 -7.07 6.93
N THR A 35 -3.90 -6.22 7.83
CA THR A 35 -3.21 -4.98 7.48
C THR A 35 -1.73 -5.12 7.77
N GLU A 36 -0.88 -4.65 6.86
CA GLU A 36 0.56 -4.50 7.10
C GLU A 36 0.98 -3.07 6.75
N GLN A 37 1.89 -2.50 7.53
CA GLN A 37 2.47 -1.20 7.22
C GLN A 37 3.98 -1.29 7.32
N ARG A 38 4.67 -0.65 6.37
CA ARG A 38 6.13 -0.58 6.35
C ARG A 38 6.60 0.79 5.87
N GLN A 39 7.64 1.29 6.51
CA GLN A 39 8.31 2.52 6.11
C GLN A 39 9.58 2.17 5.35
N PHE A 40 9.84 2.92 4.29
CA PHE A 40 11.07 2.88 3.51
C PHE A 40 11.63 4.30 3.42
N GLY A 41 12.92 4.45 3.17
CA GLY A 41 13.51 5.75 2.90
C GLY A 41 13.14 6.27 1.51
N ALA A 42 14.08 6.95 0.87
CA ALA A 42 13.80 7.68 -0.36
C ALA A 42 13.42 6.72 -1.51
N PHE A 43 12.37 7.07 -2.27
CA PHE A 43 11.84 6.22 -3.34
C PHE A 43 12.89 5.73 -4.33
N LYS A 44 13.78 6.61 -4.80
CA LYS A 44 14.85 6.21 -5.73
C LYS A 44 15.76 5.14 -5.14
N LYS A 45 16.09 5.22 -3.85
CA LYS A 45 16.99 4.29 -3.16
C LYS A 45 16.28 2.96 -2.87
N ASP A 46 15.06 3.03 -2.34
CA ASP A 46 14.42 1.87 -1.71
C ASP A 46 13.34 1.21 -2.58
N ARG A 47 13.13 1.66 -3.83
CA ARG A 47 12.16 1.06 -4.77
C ARG A 47 12.28 -0.47 -4.91
N ARG A 48 13.49 -1.02 -4.83
CA ARG A 48 13.72 -2.48 -4.91
C ARG A 48 13.28 -3.20 -3.64
N ALA A 49 13.61 -2.64 -2.47
CA ALA A 49 13.17 -3.20 -1.19
C ALA A 49 11.64 -3.11 -1.06
N LEU A 50 11.05 -2.01 -1.50
CA LEU A 50 9.60 -1.83 -1.59
C LEU A 50 8.97 -2.89 -2.51
N ALA A 51 9.47 -3.03 -3.75
CA ALA A 51 8.96 -4.02 -4.69
C ALA A 51 9.08 -5.44 -4.14
N HIS A 52 10.23 -5.78 -3.53
CA HIS A 52 10.43 -7.09 -2.91
C HIS A 52 9.40 -7.36 -1.80
N TRP A 53 9.18 -6.38 -0.91
CA TRP A 53 8.15 -6.50 0.11
C TRP A 53 6.75 -6.71 -0.50
N VAL A 54 6.37 -5.95 -1.53
CA VAL A 54 5.08 -6.13 -2.21
C VAL A 54 4.95 -7.53 -2.83
N THR A 55 6.03 -8.09 -3.42
CA THR A 55 6.00 -9.45 -3.99
C THR A 55 5.77 -10.55 -2.95
N GLN A 56 6.16 -10.32 -1.69
CA GLN A 56 5.92 -11.27 -0.60
C GLN A 56 4.45 -11.34 -0.17
N LEU A 57 3.63 -10.35 -0.53
CA LEU A 57 2.22 -10.26 -0.13
C LEU A 57 1.26 -11.09 -1.00
N GLN A 58 1.79 -11.85 -1.97
CA GLN A 58 1.04 -12.72 -2.91
C GLN A 58 -0.06 -11.96 -3.68
N ARG A 59 0.23 -11.58 -4.94
CA ARG A 59 -0.72 -10.96 -5.90
C ARG A 59 -1.60 -9.84 -5.29
N ALA A 60 -0.98 -8.76 -4.83
CA ALA A 60 -1.67 -7.48 -4.67
C ALA A 60 -1.65 -6.74 -6.02
N PHE A 61 -2.81 -6.23 -6.48
CA PHE A 61 -2.91 -5.70 -7.86
C PHE A 61 -3.13 -4.19 -7.99
N ILE A 62 -3.13 -3.43 -6.90
CA ILE A 62 -3.18 -1.96 -7.03
C ILE A 62 -2.19 -1.33 -6.08
N ILE A 63 -1.29 -0.52 -6.67
CA ILE A 63 -0.42 0.41 -5.98
C ILE A 63 -1.00 1.81 -6.21
N LEU A 64 -1.63 2.41 -5.20
CA LEU A 64 -2.05 3.80 -5.26
C LEU A 64 -0.98 4.68 -4.64
N CYS A 65 -0.26 5.45 -5.45
CA CYS A 65 0.66 6.47 -4.95
C CYS A 65 -0.12 7.77 -4.73
N GLN A 66 -0.29 8.19 -3.49
CA GLN A 66 -0.85 9.51 -3.18
C GLN A 66 0.30 10.52 -3.07
N PRO A 67 0.45 11.49 -4.01
CA PRO A 67 1.37 12.60 -3.83
C PRO A 67 0.81 13.55 -2.77
N LYS A 68 1.55 13.82 -1.69
CA LYS A 68 1.18 14.75 -0.61
C LYS A 68 0.91 16.20 -1.04
N THR A 69 1.13 16.55 -2.30
CA THR A 69 0.87 17.91 -2.82
C THR A 69 -0.62 18.21 -3.04
N LEU A 70 -1.50 17.20 -3.02
CA LEU A 70 -2.94 17.42 -2.89
C LEU A 70 -3.48 16.70 -1.66
N THR A 71 -3.72 17.49 -0.62
CA THR A 71 -4.85 17.36 0.30
C THR A 71 -4.92 16.09 1.15
N ARG A 72 -4.32 16.17 2.35
CA ARG A 72 -4.95 15.81 3.64
C ARG A 72 -6.04 14.71 3.58
N PHE A 73 -5.65 13.46 3.33
CA PHE A 73 -6.41 12.31 3.79
C PHE A 73 -6.24 12.22 5.31
N SER A 74 -7.15 12.90 6.01
CA SER A 74 -7.30 12.76 7.45
C SER A 74 -7.98 11.42 7.69
N CYS A 75 -7.39 10.62 8.59
CA CYS A 75 -8.08 9.51 9.26
C CYS A 75 -9.37 10.01 9.93
#